data_AF-A0A6J4LCN9-F1
#
_entry.id   AF-A0A6J4LCN9-F1
#
_cell.length_a   1.000
_cell.length_b   1.000
_cell.length_c   1.000
_cell.angle_alpha   90.00
_cell.angle_beta   90.00
_cell.angle_gamma   90.00
#
_symmetry.space_group_name_H-M   'P 1'
#
loop_
_entity.id
_entity.type
_entity.pdbx_description
1 polymer ?
#
loop_
_entity_poly.entity_id
_entity_poly.type
_entity_poly.pdbx_seq_one_letter_code
_entity_poly.pdbx_strand_id
1 'polypeptide(L)' 'RDLRDGTTRLRATLEDGEADTAAHLAPFGADNAMAPMLPLFEMLALGRPGVRLKAGPGRVLNVEMIDG' A
#
# COMPACT_ATOMS: atom_id res chain seq x y z
N ARG A 1 21.32 -4.87 7.91
CA ARG A 1 20.59 -5.91 7.16
C ARG A 1 20.85 -5.59 5.71
N ASP A 2 21.71 -6.33 5.02
CA ASP A 2 22.00 -6.05 3.61
C ASP A 2 20.74 -6.35 2.80
N LEU A 3 20.18 -5.29 2.23
CA LEU A 3 19.13 -5.39 1.22
C LEU A 3 19.77 -6.06 0.00
N ARG A 4 19.10 -7.07 -0.55
CA ARG A 4 19.56 -7.69 -1.80
C ARG A 4 19.37 -6.67 -2.92
N ASP A 5 20.34 -6.57 -3.81
CA ASP A 5 20.18 -5.79 -5.06
C ASP A 5 18.86 -6.18 -5.74
N GLY A 6 18.04 -5.19 -6.04
CA GLY A 6 16.71 -5.36 -6.64
C GLY A 6 15.52 -5.45 -5.66
N THR A 7 15.70 -5.15 -4.36
CA THR A 7 14.57 -5.07 -3.42
C THR A 7 13.93 -3.68 -3.38
N THR A 8 12.62 -3.59 -3.61
CA THR A 8 11.86 -2.36 -3.41
C THR A 8 11.80 -2.02 -1.92
N ARG A 9 12.26 -0.83 -1.57
CA ARG A 9 12.20 -0.35 -0.19
C ARG A 9 10.96 0.52 0.00
N LEU A 10 10.25 0.28 1.09
CA LEU A 10 9.06 1.04 1.45
C LEU A 10 9.29 1.76 2.77
N ARG A 11 8.81 3.00 2.86
CA ARG A 11 8.62 3.72 4.12
C ARG A 11 7.15 3.65 4.49
N ALA A 12 6.86 3.47 5.78
CA ALA A 12 5.51 3.48 6.29
C ALA A 12 5.41 4.43 7.49
N THR A 13 4.48 5.38 7.43
CA THR A 13 4.18 6.34 8.50
C THR A 13 2.71 6.22 8.92
N LEU A 14 2.45 6.26 10.22
CA LEU A 14 1.08 6.21 10.74
C LEU A 14 0.55 7.63 10.87
N GLU A 15 -0.54 7.94 10.17
CA GLU A 15 -1.11 9.27 10.06
C GLU A 15 -2.63 9.23 10.30
N ASP A 16 -3.24 10.38 10.53
CA ASP A 16 -4.70 10.51 10.53
C ASP A 16 -5.18 10.68 9.08
N GLY A 17 -6.33 10.08 8.72
CA GLY A 17 -6.89 10.21 7.37
C GLY A 17 -7.75 9.03 6.93
N GLU A 18 -8.01 8.99 5.62
CA GLU A 18 -8.82 7.97 4.95
C GLU A 18 -7.99 7.18 3.94
N ALA A 19 -8.29 5.88 3.85
CA ALA A 19 -7.54 4.95 3.02
C ALA A 19 -7.89 5.10 1.53
N ASP A 20 -6.91 4.80 0.69
CA ASP A 20 -7.12 4.74 -0.76
C ASP A 20 -7.80 3.43 -1.15
N THR A 21 -8.53 3.46 -2.26
CA THR A 21 -9.15 2.28 -2.88
C THR A 21 -8.31 1.77 -4.05
N ALA A 22 -8.31 0.46 -4.30
CA ALA A 22 -7.68 -0.11 -5.49
C ALA A 22 -8.68 -0.17 -6.66
N ALA A 23 -8.64 0.78 -7.59
CA ALA A 23 -9.64 0.87 -8.65
C ALA A 23 -9.62 -0.32 -9.62
N HIS A 24 -8.41 -0.79 -9.98
CA HIS A 24 -8.21 -1.88 -10.93
C HIS A 24 -8.33 -3.25 -10.26
N LEU A 25 -8.00 -3.32 -8.96
CA LEU A 25 -8.11 -4.56 -8.18
C LEU A 25 -9.43 -4.71 -7.42
N ALA A 26 -10.31 -3.70 -7.42
CA ALA A 26 -11.61 -3.74 -6.75
C ALA A 26 -12.45 -5.00 -7.07
N PRO A 27 -12.49 -5.51 -8.33
CA PRO A 27 -13.23 -6.74 -8.64
C PRO A 27 -12.73 -7.98 -7.88
N PHE A 28 -11.46 -7.98 -7.46
CA PHE A 28 -10.84 -9.06 -6.69
C PHE A 28 -10.92 -8.85 -5.18
N GLY A 29 -11.71 -7.88 -4.71
CA GLY A 29 -11.86 -7.56 -3.29
C GLY A 29 -12.88 -8.42 -2.56
N ALA A 30 -13.93 -8.89 -3.24
CA ALA A 30 -14.93 -9.77 -2.63
C ALA A 30 -14.27 -11.10 -2.26
N ASP A 31 -14.41 -11.51 -0.99
CA ASP A 31 -13.86 -12.74 -0.40
C ASP A 31 -12.32 -12.86 -0.43
N ASN A 32 -11.62 -11.77 -0.69
CA ASN A 32 -10.17 -11.74 -0.64
C ASN A 32 -9.69 -11.33 0.75
N ALA A 33 -9.02 -12.23 1.46
CA ALA A 33 -8.43 -11.95 2.77
C ALA A 33 -7.42 -10.78 2.73
N MET A 34 -6.81 -10.54 1.57
CA MET A 34 -5.90 -9.43 1.33
C MET A 34 -6.60 -8.16 0.80
N ALA A 35 -7.94 -8.11 0.78
CA ALA A 35 -8.70 -6.93 0.35
C ALA A 35 -8.16 -5.60 0.92
N PRO A 36 -7.78 -5.48 2.22
CA PRO A 36 -7.21 -4.26 2.78
C PRO A 36 -5.85 -3.85 2.17
N MET A 37 -5.14 -4.80 1.56
CA MET A 37 -3.80 -4.60 0.97
C MET A 37 -3.84 -4.41 -0.54
N LEU A 38 -5.00 -4.56 -1.20
CA LEU A 38 -5.13 -4.35 -2.65
C LEU A 38 -4.61 -2.97 -3.12
N PRO A 39 -4.82 -1.86 -2.38
CA PRO A 39 -4.26 -0.57 -2.78
C PRO A 39 -2.72 -0.60 -2.86
N LEU A 40 -2.06 -1.33 -1.95
CA LEU A 40 -0.59 -1.51 -2.00
C LEU A 40 -0.14 -2.31 -3.21
N PHE A 41 -0.83 -3.41 -3.53
CA PHE A 41 -0.45 -4.22 -4.68
C PHE A 41 -0.68 -3.47 -5.99
N GLU A 42 -1.75 -2.70 -6.09
CA GLU A 42 -1.98 -1.81 -7.24
C GLU A 42 -0.88 -0.75 -7.34
N MET A 43 -0.49 -0.12 -6.22
CA MET A 43 0.60 0.85 -6.19
C MET A 43 1.92 0.24 -6.69
N LEU A 44 2.27 -0.97 -6.24
CA LEU A 44 3.48 -1.67 -6.65
C LEU A 44 3.43 -2.06 -8.13
N ALA A 45 2.31 -2.62 -8.59
CA ALA A 45 2.15 -3.07 -9.97
C ALA A 45 2.19 -1.89 -10.97
N LEU A 46 1.69 -0.72 -10.57
CA LEU A 46 1.66 0.48 -11.40
C LEU A 46 2.87 1.41 -11.19
N GLY A 47 3.80 1.08 -10.29
CA GLY A 47 4.95 1.94 -9.98
C GLY A 47 4.56 3.31 -9.40
N ARG A 48 3.47 3.39 -8.64
CA ARG A 48 3.01 4.65 -8.02
C ARG A 48 3.87 5.01 -6.79
N PRO A 49 4.10 6.30 -6.53
CA PRO A 49 5.04 6.73 -5.47
C PRO A 49 4.58 6.39 -4.05
N GLY A 50 3.27 6.20 -3.82
CA GLY A 50 2.75 5.85 -2.52
C GLY A 50 1.25 5.53 -2.50
N VAL A 51 0.76 5.12 -1.34
CA VAL A 51 -0.63 4.75 -1.07
C VAL A 51 -0.96 4.83 0.41
N ARG A 52 -2.22 5.14 0.74
CA ARG A 52 -2.73 5.14 2.12
C ARG A 52 -3.53 3.86 2.40
N LEU A 53 -3.08 3.07 3.36
CA LEU A 53 -3.76 1.84 3.79
C LEU A 53 -4.56 2.06 5.06
N LYS A 54 -5.68 1.35 5.22
CA LYS A 54 -6.49 1.44 6.43
C LYS A 54 -5.71 0.92 7.64
N ALA A 55 -5.57 1.74 8.68
CA ALA A 55 -4.85 1.40 9.92
C ALA A 55 -5.71 1.54 11.19
N GLY A 56 -7.03 1.61 11.04
CA GLY A 56 -8.00 1.80 12.13
C GLY A 56 -8.94 2.98 11.88
N PRO A 57 -9.91 3.23 12.77
CA PRO A 57 -10.85 4.35 12.63
C PRO A 57 -10.12 5.69 12.52
N GLY A 58 -10.36 6.46 11.44
CA GLY A 58 -9.69 7.75 11.17
C GLY A 58 -8.17 7.68 11.00
N ARG A 59 -7.57 6.48 10.89
CA ARG A 59 -6.13 6.27 10.78
C ARG A 59 -5.76 5.57 9.49
N VAL A 60 -4.62 5.98 8.95
CA VAL A 60 -3.99 5.36 7.79
C VAL A 60 -2.53 5.06 8.03
N LEU A 61 -2.03 4.06 7.33
CA LEU A 61 -0.61 3.86 7.10
C LEU A 61 -0.30 4.47 5.73
N ASN A 62 0.39 5.61 5.71
CA ASN A 62 0.93 6.19 4.49
C ASN A 62 2.19 5.40 4.11
N VAL A 63 2.15 4.74 2.96
CA VAL A 63 3.22 3.89 2.46
C VAL A 63 3.80 4.52 1.21
N GLU A 64 5.11 4.75 1.22
CA GLU A 64 5.83 5.40 0.12
C GLU A 64 6.92 4.45 -0.39
N MET A 65 7.12 4.42 -1.71
CA MET A 65 8.35 3.88 -2.26
C MET A 65 9.48 4.83 -1.92
N ILE A 66 10.49 4.32 -1.23
CA ILE A 66 11.76 5.01 -1.06
C ILE A 66 12.75 4.31 -1.96
N ASP A 67 13.44 5.08 -2.80
CA ASP A 67 14.33 4.56 -3.82
C ASP A 67 15.22 3.41 -3.30
N GLY A 68 15.33 2.37 -4.12
CA GLY A 68 16.32 1.30 -3.99
C GLY A 68 17.70 1.79 -4.34
#